data_AF-A0A8J2TST5-F1
#
_entry.id   AF-A0A8J2TST5-F1
#
_cell.length_a   1.000
_cell.length_b   1.000
_cell.length_c   1.000
_cell.angle_alpha   90.00
_cell.angle_beta   90.00
_cell.angle_gamma   90.00
#
_symmetry.space_group_name_H-M   'P 1'
#
loop_
_entity.id
_entity.type
_entity.pdbx_description
1 polymer ?
#
loop_
_entity_poly.entity_id
_entity_poly.type
_entity_poly.pdbx_seq_one_letter_code
_entity_poly.pdbx_strand_id
1 'polypeptide(L)'
;MGILTNKKHFLHEHLTFIESAGIDGKDGGFNKFLTDLGISNKGENWEIDHSSVDWNKSEKHYQFFFDYENNESEIMDWLKKSELSKSEFLYTWLDCNDPIVKVKTTDFIQNWNEFYIASVEGMILTTTDGKNYMEFTDDWKYHLNSNFEIKPNTKKIKTGYNNAYK
;
A
#
# COMPACT_ATOMS: atom_id res chain seq x y z
N MET A 1 -0.52 -16.20 -14.30
CA MET A 1 -0.34 -17.31 -13.33
C MET A 1 0.36 -16.69 -12.16
N GLY A 2 -0.31 -16.68 -11.00
CA GLY A 2 0.10 -15.87 -9.86
C GLY A 2 1.42 -16.29 -9.22
N ILE A 3 1.99 -15.41 -8.41
CA ILE A 3 3.32 -15.53 -7.80
C ILE A 3 3.47 -16.83 -6.99
N LEU A 4 2.41 -17.28 -6.31
CA LEU A 4 2.47 -18.48 -5.48
C LEU A 4 2.57 -19.78 -6.29
N THR A 5 2.04 -19.77 -7.52
CA THR A 5 2.04 -20.95 -8.40
C THR A 5 3.16 -20.91 -9.44
N ASN A 6 3.61 -19.70 -9.82
CA ASN A 6 4.71 -19.50 -10.76
C ASN A 6 6.04 -19.23 -10.03
N LYS A 7 6.83 -20.29 -9.80
CA LYS A 7 8.18 -20.16 -9.21
C LYS A 7 9.20 -19.38 -10.06
N LYS A 8 8.87 -19.06 -11.31
CA LYS A 8 9.69 -18.23 -12.21
C LYS A 8 9.19 -16.78 -12.27
N HIS A 9 8.23 -16.41 -11.43
CA HIS A 9 7.82 -15.02 -11.31
C HIS A 9 9.02 -14.18 -10.85
N PHE A 10 9.29 -13.05 -11.52
CA PHE A 10 10.51 -12.25 -11.31
C PHE A 10 10.69 -11.82 -9.85
N LEU A 11 9.59 -11.49 -9.17
CA LEU A 11 9.63 -11.09 -7.75
C LEU A 11 10.23 -12.16 -6.82
N HIS A 12 10.27 -13.45 -7.20
CA HIS A 12 10.96 -14.48 -6.38
C HIS A 12 12.47 -14.24 -6.24
N GLU A 13 13.10 -13.49 -7.15
CA GLU A 13 14.52 -13.12 -7.03
C GLU A 13 14.76 -12.11 -5.89
N HIS A 14 13.69 -11.44 -5.43
CA HIS A 14 13.71 -10.37 -4.44
C HIS A 14 13.09 -10.78 -3.09
N LEU A 15 12.58 -12.01 -3.00
CA LEU A 15 11.85 -12.52 -1.84
C LEU A 15 12.67 -13.58 -1.11
N THR A 16 12.83 -13.41 0.20
CA THR A 16 13.27 -14.47 1.09
C THR A 16 12.10 -15.21 1.74
N PHE A 17 10.89 -14.61 1.68
CA PHE A 17 9.68 -15.18 2.26
C PHE A 17 8.42 -14.65 1.57
N ILE A 18 7.51 -15.56 1.22
CA ILE A 18 6.14 -15.27 0.81
C ILE A 18 5.23 -16.43 1.23
N GLU A 19 4.09 -16.11 1.85
CA GLU A 19 3.07 -17.10 2.20
C GLU A 19 1.67 -16.59 1.83
N SER A 20 0.77 -17.53 1.53
CA SER A 20 -0.65 -17.21 1.39
C SER A 20 -1.27 -16.92 2.75
N ALA A 21 -2.08 -15.88 2.85
CA ALA A 21 -2.95 -15.62 4.00
C ALA A 21 -4.20 -16.52 4.01
N GLY A 22 -4.43 -17.31 2.97
CA GLY A 22 -5.61 -18.18 2.82
C GLY A 22 -6.90 -17.42 2.52
N ILE A 23 -6.80 -16.14 2.14
CA ILE A 23 -7.93 -15.26 1.86
C ILE A 23 -7.81 -14.79 0.42
N ASP A 24 -8.83 -15.05 -0.41
CA ASP A 24 -8.89 -14.52 -1.77
C ASP A 24 -9.09 -13.01 -1.75
N GLY A 25 -8.31 -12.25 -2.54
CA GLY A 25 -8.45 -10.80 -2.63
C GLY A 25 -9.55 -10.33 -3.59
N LYS A 26 -9.89 -11.15 -4.59
CA LYS A 26 -10.90 -10.87 -5.63
C LYS A 26 -12.32 -10.78 -5.05
N ASP A 27 -13.27 -10.32 -5.87
CA ASP A 27 -14.70 -10.21 -5.51
C ASP A 27 -14.94 -9.41 -4.20
N GLY A 28 -14.08 -8.44 -3.92
CA GLY A 28 -14.12 -7.62 -2.71
C GLY A 28 -13.50 -8.25 -1.47
N GLY A 29 -12.85 -9.42 -1.59
CA GLY A 29 -12.20 -10.10 -0.48
C GLY A 29 -11.08 -9.28 0.17
N PHE A 30 -10.29 -8.54 -0.62
CA PHE A 30 -9.25 -7.66 -0.08
C PHE A 30 -9.83 -6.47 0.69
N ASN A 31 -10.90 -5.85 0.17
CA ASN A 31 -11.63 -4.80 0.87
C ASN A 31 -12.23 -5.29 2.19
N LYS A 32 -12.79 -6.51 2.20
CA LYS A 32 -13.28 -7.13 3.44
C LYS A 32 -12.12 -7.35 4.42
N PHE A 33 -10.99 -7.87 3.96
CA PHE A 33 -9.80 -8.07 4.78
C PHE A 33 -9.30 -6.76 5.43
N LEU A 34 -9.19 -5.68 4.65
CA LEU A 34 -8.84 -4.35 5.17
C LEU A 34 -9.87 -3.85 6.20
N THR A 35 -11.17 -4.06 5.94
CA THR A 35 -12.24 -3.70 6.88
C THR A 35 -12.13 -4.46 8.19
N ASP A 36 -11.84 -5.76 8.13
CA ASP A 36 -11.69 -6.62 9.31
C ASP A 36 -10.46 -6.21 10.15
N LEU A 37 -9.45 -5.58 9.53
CA LEU A 37 -8.30 -4.94 10.20
C LEU A 37 -8.61 -3.53 10.72
N GLY A 38 -9.83 -3.03 10.54
CA GLY A 38 -10.24 -1.68 10.96
C GLY A 38 -9.85 -0.56 9.99
N ILE A 39 -9.38 -0.89 8.78
CA ILE A 39 -8.98 0.09 7.76
C ILE A 39 -10.21 0.46 6.93
N SER A 40 -10.61 1.74 6.99
CA SER A 40 -11.70 2.26 6.16
C SER A 40 -11.30 2.23 4.69
N ASN A 41 -12.10 1.58 3.86
CA ASN A 41 -11.88 1.40 2.42
C ASN A 41 -13.23 1.52 1.67
N LYS A 42 -13.18 1.50 0.34
CA LYS A 42 -14.27 1.90 -0.59
C LYS A 42 -14.47 3.41 -0.57
N GLY A 43 -13.44 4.12 -1.01
CA GLY A 43 -13.39 5.57 -1.01
C GLY A 43 -14.66 6.18 -1.60
N GLU A 44 -15.35 6.98 -0.78
CA GLU A 44 -16.46 7.85 -1.23
C GLU A 44 -16.00 8.82 -2.33
N ASN A 45 -14.68 8.99 -2.48
CA ASN A 45 -14.00 9.89 -3.40
C ASN A 45 -13.13 9.16 -4.44
N TRP A 46 -13.46 7.92 -4.83
CA TRP A 46 -12.69 7.17 -5.86
C TRP A 46 -12.43 8.01 -7.12
N GLU A 47 -13.47 8.69 -7.62
CA GLU A 47 -13.38 9.56 -8.81
C GLU A 47 -12.40 10.74 -8.68
N ILE A 48 -12.01 11.06 -7.44
CA ILE A 48 -11.10 12.17 -7.14
C ILE A 48 -9.72 11.62 -6.78
N ASP A 49 -9.65 10.62 -5.91
CA ASP A 49 -8.40 10.18 -5.28
C ASP A 49 -7.83 8.88 -5.87
N HIS A 50 -8.59 8.17 -6.71
CA HIS A 50 -8.24 6.85 -7.30
C HIS A 50 -7.57 5.92 -6.28
N SER A 51 -8.17 5.88 -5.10
CA SER A 51 -7.65 5.22 -3.93
C SER A 51 -8.71 4.32 -3.33
N SER A 52 -8.31 3.08 -3.05
CA SER A 52 -9.19 2.08 -2.44
C SER A 52 -9.40 2.37 -0.95
N VAL A 53 -8.40 2.97 -0.31
CA VAL A 53 -8.44 3.37 1.11
C VAL A 53 -9.14 4.72 1.26
N ASP A 54 -10.04 4.85 2.23
CA ASP A 54 -10.67 6.13 2.53
C ASP A 54 -9.75 6.98 3.42
N TRP A 55 -8.83 7.71 2.79
CA TRP A 55 -7.87 8.57 3.48
C TRP A 55 -8.52 9.73 4.24
N ASN A 56 -9.75 10.12 3.90
CA ASN A 56 -10.48 11.17 4.63
C ASN A 56 -10.90 10.71 6.03
N LYS A 57 -11.09 9.40 6.21
CA LYS A 57 -11.40 8.78 7.51
C LYS A 57 -10.15 8.48 8.35
N SER A 58 -8.96 8.48 7.75
CA SER A 58 -7.71 8.29 8.51
C SER A 58 -7.40 9.49 9.40
N GLU A 59 -7.04 9.28 10.68
CA GLU A 59 -6.61 10.37 11.58
C GLU A 59 -5.32 11.05 11.11
N LYS A 60 -4.42 10.25 10.54
CA LYS A 60 -3.15 10.66 9.97
C LYS A 60 -3.13 10.31 8.49
N HIS A 61 -2.79 11.27 7.65
CA HIS A 61 -2.64 11.05 6.22
C HIS A 61 -1.40 11.79 5.75
N TYR A 62 -0.47 11.05 5.17
CA TYR A 62 0.74 11.55 4.53
C TYR A 62 0.64 11.17 3.06
N GLN A 63 1.02 12.11 2.18
CA GLN A 63 0.93 11.91 0.73
C GLN A 63 2.07 12.63 0.03
N PHE A 64 2.71 11.94 -0.91
CA PHE A 64 3.68 12.54 -1.81
C PHE A 64 3.71 11.85 -3.16
N PHE A 65 4.14 12.58 -4.19
CA PHE A 65 4.44 12.05 -5.51
C PHE A 65 5.68 11.15 -5.44
N PHE A 66 5.57 9.90 -5.91
CA PHE A 66 6.66 8.92 -5.81
C PHE A 66 7.37 8.63 -7.12
N ASP A 67 6.79 8.95 -8.29
CA ASP A 67 7.37 8.58 -9.60
C ASP A 67 8.32 9.66 -10.16
N TYR A 68 9.51 9.79 -9.56
CA TYR A 68 10.53 10.76 -9.97
C TYR A 68 11.90 10.12 -10.12
N GLU A 69 12.80 10.79 -10.84
CA GLU A 69 14.17 10.31 -11.06
C GLU A 69 14.89 10.06 -9.73
N ASN A 70 15.50 8.88 -9.58
CA ASN A 70 16.20 8.42 -8.36
C ASN A 70 15.31 8.17 -7.13
N ASN A 71 13.99 8.06 -7.30
CA ASN A 71 13.04 7.73 -6.24
C ASN A 71 13.36 6.42 -5.49
N GLU A 72 13.87 5.39 -6.19
CA GLU A 72 14.03 4.03 -5.65
C GLU A 72 14.83 4.01 -4.36
N SER A 73 16.02 4.62 -4.37
CA SER A 73 16.92 4.64 -3.22
C SER A 73 16.41 5.55 -2.10
N GLU A 74 15.83 6.71 -2.45
CA GLU A 74 15.28 7.65 -1.46
C GLU A 74 14.09 7.07 -0.71
N ILE A 75 13.14 6.48 -1.44
CA ILE A 75 11.93 5.88 -0.85
C ILE A 75 12.31 4.67 0.00
N MET A 76 13.25 3.84 -0.45
CA MET A 76 13.80 2.75 0.36
C MET A 76 14.35 3.28 1.69
N ASP A 77 15.18 4.34 1.66
CA ASP A 77 15.79 4.91 2.86
C ASP A 77 14.76 5.53 3.81
N TRP A 78 13.70 6.15 3.28
CA TRP A 78 12.58 6.65 4.08
C TRP A 78 11.77 5.51 4.69
N LEU A 79 11.44 4.47 3.93
CA LEU A 79 10.73 3.30 4.44
C LEU A 79 11.52 2.59 5.55
N LYS A 80 12.85 2.46 5.41
CA LYS A 80 13.75 1.92 6.45
C LYS A 80 13.69 2.68 7.77
N LYS A 81 13.39 3.98 7.73
CA LYS A 81 13.31 4.87 8.92
C LYS A 81 11.87 5.02 9.44
N SER A 82 10.88 4.58 8.67
CA SER A 82 9.47 4.73 8.98
C SER A 82 8.98 3.73 10.03
N GLU A 83 7.78 3.97 10.56
CA GLU A 83 7.10 3.03 11.49
C GLU A 83 6.84 1.65 10.87
N LEU A 84 6.75 1.55 9.54
CA LEU A 84 6.55 0.27 8.84
C LEU A 84 7.68 -0.72 9.13
N SER A 85 8.92 -0.24 9.19
CA SER A 85 10.14 -1.05 9.39
C SER A 85 10.17 -1.83 10.71
N LYS A 86 9.32 -1.45 11.67
CA LYS A 86 9.20 -2.12 12.98
C LYS A 86 8.37 -3.39 12.93
N SER A 87 7.56 -3.58 11.88
CA SER A 87 6.81 -4.82 11.67
C SER A 87 7.71 -5.84 10.96
N GLU A 88 7.64 -7.10 11.36
CA GLU A 88 8.37 -8.17 10.67
C GLU A 88 7.75 -8.51 9.31
N PHE A 89 6.42 -8.46 9.23
CA PHE A 89 5.66 -8.87 8.06
C PHE A 89 4.60 -7.84 7.66
N LEU A 90 4.27 -7.87 6.37
CA LEU A 90 3.21 -7.08 5.75
C LEU A 90 2.26 -8.00 5.00
N TYR A 91 0.99 -7.62 4.94
CA TYR A 91 0.01 -8.18 4.01
C TYR A 91 -0.16 -7.27 2.80
N THR A 92 -0.29 -7.87 1.62
CA THR A 92 -0.61 -7.18 0.37
C THR A 92 -1.33 -8.13 -0.59
N TRP A 93 -1.88 -7.60 -1.66
CA TRP A 93 -2.52 -8.38 -2.73
C TRP A 93 -1.90 -7.97 -4.06
N LEU A 94 -1.16 -8.89 -4.68
CA LEU A 94 -0.32 -8.60 -5.85
C LEU A 94 -1.04 -8.89 -7.17
N ASP A 95 -1.74 -10.01 -7.30
CA ASP A 95 -2.39 -10.43 -8.55
C ASP A 95 -3.83 -10.87 -8.26
N CYS A 96 -4.76 -10.58 -9.18
CA CYS A 96 -6.18 -10.90 -9.03
C CYS A 96 -6.47 -12.41 -8.94
N ASN A 97 -5.54 -13.24 -9.40
CA ASN A 97 -5.58 -14.70 -9.35
C ASN A 97 -4.90 -15.28 -8.11
N ASP A 98 -4.18 -14.48 -7.34
CA ASP A 98 -3.56 -14.90 -6.09
C ASP A 98 -4.43 -14.53 -4.88
N PRO A 99 -4.36 -15.33 -3.81
CA PRO A 99 -4.82 -14.88 -2.50
C PRO A 99 -3.98 -13.70 -2.01
N ILE A 100 -4.46 -13.03 -0.96
CA ILE A 100 -3.66 -12.08 -0.19
C ILE A 100 -2.40 -12.81 0.29
N VAL A 101 -1.26 -12.16 0.11
CA VAL A 101 0.04 -12.69 0.49
C VAL A 101 0.60 -11.94 1.67
N LYS A 102 1.41 -12.65 2.45
CA LYS A 102 2.24 -12.09 3.50
C LYS A 102 3.69 -12.18 3.09
N VAL A 103 4.41 -11.08 3.25
CA VAL A 103 5.82 -10.94 2.87
C VAL A 103 6.59 -10.34 4.03
N LYS A 104 7.92 -10.54 4.05
CA LYS A 104 8.76 -9.81 5.01
C LYS A 104 8.80 -8.34 4.67
N THR A 105 8.68 -7.51 5.69
CA THR A 105 8.80 -6.05 5.56
C THR A 105 10.15 -5.67 4.96
N THR A 106 11.23 -6.37 5.35
CA THR A 106 12.57 -6.09 4.82
C THR A 106 12.69 -6.34 3.32
N ASP A 107 12.05 -7.41 2.82
CA ASP A 107 12.10 -7.77 1.40
C ASP A 107 11.32 -6.75 0.57
N PHE A 108 10.15 -6.32 1.08
CA PHE A 108 9.39 -5.22 0.50
C PHE A 108 10.21 -3.93 0.46
N ILE A 109 10.73 -3.46 1.60
CA ILE A 109 11.43 -2.17 1.68
C ILE A 109 12.64 -2.12 0.74
N GLN A 110 13.41 -3.21 0.66
CA GLN A 110 14.61 -3.27 -0.16
C GLN A 110 14.30 -3.31 -1.66
N ASN A 111 13.10 -3.73 -2.05
CA ASN A 111 12.70 -3.94 -3.44
C ASN A 111 11.33 -3.33 -3.74
N TRP A 112 10.98 -2.20 -3.11
CA TRP A 112 9.61 -1.69 -3.13
C TRP A 112 9.09 -1.42 -4.55
N ASN A 113 9.98 -1.03 -5.46
CA ASN A 113 9.65 -0.78 -6.86
C ASN A 113 9.26 -2.07 -7.58
N GLU A 114 9.97 -3.18 -7.33
CA GLU A 114 9.65 -4.50 -7.91
C GLU A 114 8.29 -5.01 -7.42
N PHE A 115 7.95 -4.73 -6.15
CA PHE A 115 6.63 -5.03 -5.60
C PHE A 115 5.53 -4.21 -6.26
N TYR A 116 5.77 -2.91 -6.48
CA TYR A 116 4.83 -2.03 -7.17
C TYR A 116 4.62 -2.46 -8.63
N ILE A 117 5.69 -2.84 -9.34
CA ILE A 117 5.59 -3.37 -10.71
C ILE A 117 4.79 -4.69 -10.75
N ALA A 118 4.89 -5.50 -9.70
CA ALA A 118 4.19 -6.78 -9.60
C ALA A 118 2.69 -6.65 -9.22
N SER A 119 2.24 -5.48 -8.75
CA SER A 119 0.88 -5.32 -8.23
C SER A 119 -0.14 -4.97 -9.32
N VAL A 120 -1.41 -5.31 -9.07
CA VAL A 120 -2.54 -4.98 -9.95
C VAL A 120 -3.25 -3.72 -9.43
N GLU A 121 -3.37 -2.70 -10.28
CA GLU A 121 -4.18 -1.48 -10.04
C GLU A 121 -3.83 -0.78 -8.70
N GLY A 122 -2.55 -0.48 -8.55
CA GLY A 122 -1.97 0.13 -7.35
C GLY A 122 -1.46 -0.93 -6.39
N MET A 123 -0.99 -0.51 -5.22
CA MET A 123 -0.48 -1.44 -4.21
C MET A 123 -0.81 -0.97 -2.81
N ILE A 124 -1.61 -1.76 -2.09
CA ILE A 124 -1.89 -1.53 -0.68
C ILE A 124 -1.06 -2.51 0.16
N LEU A 125 -0.41 -1.99 1.19
CA LEU A 125 0.31 -2.77 2.20
C LEU A 125 -0.20 -2.42 3.58
N THR A 126 -0.29 -3.41 4.45
CA THR A 126 -0.63 -3.22 5.86
C THR A 126 0.17 -4.12 6.78
N THR A 127 0.48 -3.64 7.98
CA THR A 127 1.05 -4.48 9.04
C THR A 127 0.05 -5.54 9.47
N THR A 128 0.56 -6.64 10.03
CA THR A 128 -0.30 -7.76 10.46
C THR A 128 -1.35 -7.40 11.51
N ASP A 129 -1.16 -6.29 12.24
CA ASP A 129 -2.09 -5.76 13.22
C ASP A 129 -2.98 -4.61 12.68
N GLY A 130 -2.88 -4.27 11.39
CA GLY A 130 -3.66 -3.21 10.76
C GLY A 130 -3.27 -1.78 11.15
N LYS A 131 -2.31 -1.59 12.06
CA LYS A 131 -2.00 -0.25 12.61
C LYS A 131 -1.33 0.67 11.61
N ASN A 132 -0.44 0.15 10.79
CA ASN A 132 0.26 0.92 9.75
C ASN A 132 -0.16 0.39 8.39
N TYR A 133 -0.55 1.29 7.49
CA TYR A 133 -0.91 0.95 6.13
C TYR A 133 -0.53 2.08 5.16
N MET A 134 -0.28 1.69 3.92
CA MET A 134 0.11 2.56 2.83
C MET A 134 -0.49 2.08 1.53
N GLU A 135 -0.60 2.98 0.57
CA GLU A 135 -1.11 2.72 -0.78
C GLU A 135 -0.30 3.50 -1.80
N PHE A 136 0.22 2.80 -2.81
CA PHE A 136 0.62 3.41 -4.07
C PHE A 136 -0.60 3.46 -4.98
N THR A 137 -0.96 4.65 -5.46
CA THR A 137 -2.04 4.80 -6.45
C THR A 137 -1.54 4.44 -7.84
N ASP A 138 -2.40 3.80 -8.63
CA ASP A 138 -2.18 3.54 -10.06
C ASP A 138 -3.03 4.52 -10.88
N ASP A 139 -2.76 5.80 -10.66
CA ASP A 139 -3.35 6.90 -11.39
C ASP A 139 -2.27 7.86 -11.88
N TRP A 140 -2.66 8.82 -12.72
CA TRP A 140 -1.75 9.82 -13.27
C TRP A 140 -1.07 10.70 -12.19
N LYS A 141 -1.50 10.62 -10.93
CA LYS A 141 -0.94 11.40 -9.83
C LYS A 141 0.21 10.68 -9.14
N TYR A 142 0.37 9.37 -9.31
CA TYR A 142 1.45 8.57 -8.72
C TYR A 142 1.71 8.95 -7.25
N HIS A 143 0.67 8.86 -6.43
CA HIS A 143 0.73 9.20 -5.03
C HIS A 143 1.03 7.98 -4.16
N LEU A 144 1.93 8.16 -3.21
CA LEU A 144 2.13 7.24 -2.11
C LEU A 144 1.41 7.85 -0.89
N ASN A 145 0.33 7.20 -0.49
CA ASN A 145 -0.46 7.54 0.68
C ASN A 145 -0.09 6.64 1.86
N SER A 146 -0.10 7.18 3.08
CA SER A 146 0.17 6.40 4.30
C SER A 146 -0.45 7.03 5.54
N ASN A 147 -0.69 6.23 6.57
CA ASN A 147 -1.15 6.72 7.88
C ASN A 147 0.00 6.98 8.89
N PHE A 148 1.24 6.82 8.44
CA PHE A 148 2.47 7.12 9.17
C PHE A 148 3.42 7.93 8.29
N GLU A 149 4.38 8.63 8.88
CA GLU A 149 5.32 9.42 8.11
C GLU A 149 6.37 8.52 7.43
N ILE A 150 6.44 8.59 6.10
CA ILE A 150 7.51 7.98 5.29
C ILE A 150 8.49 9.08 4.90
N LYS A 151 7.99 10.06 4.13
CA LYS A 151 8.75 11.25 3.74
C LYS A 151 8.43 12.40 4.69
N PRO A 152 9.45 13.08 5.27
CA PRO A 152 9.22 14.21 6.16
C PRO A 152 8.37 15.33 5.55
N ASN A 153 7.52 15.96 6.35
CA ASN A 153 6.73 17.15 5.98
C ASN A 153 5.69 16.90 4.87
N THR A 154 5.18 15.68 4.76
CA THR A 154 4.16 15.30 3.75
C THR A 154 2.76 15.10 4.33
N LYS A 155 2.55 15.48 5.59
CA LYS A 155 1.26 15.36 6.26
C LYS A 155 0.22 16.24 5.55
N LYS A 156 -0.87 15.62 5.09
CA LYS A 156 -2.03 16.32 4.53
C LYS A 156 -2.79 17.00 5.67
N ILE A 157 -3.04 18.29 5.50
CA ILE A 157 -3.97 19.02 6.36
C ILE A 157 -5.36 18.72 5.81
N LYS A 158 -6.23 18.15 6.65
CA LYS A 158 -7.63 17.99 6.29
C LYS A 158 -8.22 19.38 6.07
N THR A 159 -8.39 19.78 4.82
CA THR A 159 -9.18 20.96 4.49
C THR A 159 -10.63 20.59 4.81
N GLY A 160 -11.12 21.02 5.96
CA GLY A 160 -12.55 20.99 6.21
C GLY A 160 -13.22 21.75 5.08
N TYR A 161 -14.15 21.11 4.37
CA TYR A 161 -15.00 21.80 3.42
C TYR A 161 -15.79 22.87 4.20
N ASN A 162 -15.26 24.10 4.25
CA ASN A 162 -16.08 25.25 4.52
C ASN A 162 -17.01 25.41 3.32
N ASN A 163 -18.23 24.90 3.46
CA ASN A 163 -19.37 25.30 2.64
C ASN A 163 -19.60 26.81 2.85
N ALA A 164 -18.80 27.62 2.17
CA ALA A 164 -18.88 29.06 2.19
C ALA A 164 -19.14 29.60 0.78
N TYR A 165 -20.12 29.03 0.08
CA TYR A 165 -20.86 29.71 -0.99
C TYR A 165 -22.29 29.18 -1.01
N LYS A 166 -23.20 29.94 -0.40
CA LYS A 166 -24.63 30.00 -0.75
C LYS A 166 -24.88 31.38 -1.34
#